data_AF-A0A410FVA1-F1
#
_entry.id   AF-A0A410FVA1-F1
#
_cell.length_a   1.000
_cell.length_b   1.000
_cell.length_c   1.000
_cell.angle_alpha   90.00
_cell.angle_beta   90.00
_cell.angle_gamma   90.00
#
_symmetry.space_group_name_H-M   'P 1'
#
loop_
_entity.id
_entity.type
_entity.pdbx_description
1 polymer ?
#
loop_
_entity_poly.entity_id
_entity_poly.type
_entity_poly.pdbx_seq_one_letter_code
_entity_poly.pdbx_strand_id
1 'polypeptide(L)'
;MMAMNAKTSSRGVWQLAAGQASRRYADVFLRYGVGLIGPGDAGPWKPERDDDEFEGGFVRRFASEVQVGDVFLLRTGISKISAVGIVASDYLYLNQFDDVSGWDLQHARRVRWCSLPDEYSFNGPVFGANPPRLSRTQSEEVLDYVDRFLNSPPTHWQTGALPALPAEEPPLEEVPTALQGLVAVANDFLLLLRDRQAFGEHPSEDEMIAHFVVPFLGALGWPPERIAVKWRHIDVAVFRALPRTPENCHLVIEAKRLGAGVEGALEQAKGYVKALGQPRDVVVTDGIRYRMYSCQSDFEPIAYANLARLKRSAAQLFESMKRS
;
A
#
# COMPACT_ATOMS: atom_id res chain seq x y z
N MET A 1 -43.91 2.86 35.70
CA MET A 1 -42.54 2.30 35.65
C MET A 1 -41.94 2.73 34.33
N MET A 2 -41.20 3.85 34.33
CA MET A 2 -40.61 4.41 33.11
C MET A 2 -39.41 3.56 32.71
N ALA A 3 -39.45 3.00 31.50
CA ALA A 3 -38.29 2.39 30.88
C ALA A 3 -37.26 3.50 30.60
N MET A 4 -36.10 3.40 31.26
CA MET A 4 -34.94 4.21 30.95
C MET A 4 -34.49 3.88 29.52
N ASN A 5 -34.78 4.79 28.59
CA ASN A 5 -34.04 4.87 27.33
C ASN A 5 -32.57 5.13 27.70
N ALA A 6 -31.74 4.10 27.61
CA ALA A 6 -30.30 4.25 27.65
C ALA A 6 -29.92 5.22 26.53
N LYS A 7 -29.50 6.43 26.90
CA LYS A 7 -28.79 7.35 26.01
C LYS A 7 -27.67 6.53 25.36
N THR A 8 -27.82 6.21 24.07
CA THR A 8 -26.72 5.78 23.23
C THR A 8 -25.66 6.85 23.35
N SER A 9 -24.54 6.53 24.00
CA SER A 9 -23.33 7.35 23.95
C SER A 9 -23.09 7.71 22.49
N SER A 10 -22.94 9.00 22.17
CA SER A 10 -22.82 9.44 20.77
C SER A 10 -21.53 8.88 20.18
N ARG A 11 -21.65 7.78 19.46
CA ARG A 11 -20.53 7.10 18.80
C ARG A 11 -19.81 8.12 17.92
N GLY A 12 -18.49 8.17 18.02
CA GLY A 12 -17.68 8.91 17.07
C GLY A 12 -17.85 8.28 15.68
N VAL A 13 -18.10 9.12 14.67
CA VAL A 13 -18.07 8.69 13.27
C VAL A 13 -16.81 9.27 12.64
N TRP A 14 -15.98 8.40 12.08
CA TRP A 14 -14.68 8.75 11.52
C TRP A 14 -14.60 8.30 10.07
N GLN A 15 -14.00 9.13 9.22
CA GLN A 15 -13.56 8.70 7.91
C GLN A 15 -12.15 8.10 8.00
N LEU A 16 -11.94 6.96 7.34
CA LEU A 16 -10.65 6.30 7.22
C LEU A 16 -10.33 6.14 5.73
N ALA A 17 -9.19 6.66 5.30
CA ALA A 17 -8.77 6.56 3.91
C ALA A 17 -8.40 5.11 3.55
N ALA A 18 -8.99 4.58 2.48
CA ALA A 18 -8.67 3.25 1.94
C ALA A 18 -7.48 3.25 0.97
N GLY A 19 -6.60 4.25 1.07
CA GLY A 19 -5.52 4.52 0.12
C GLY A 19 -5.89 5.55 -0.96
N GLN A 20 -5.08 5.61 -2.03
CA GLN A 20 -5.28 6.52 -3.17
C GLN A 20 -5.89 5.78 -4.36
N ALA A 21 -6.35 6.49 -5.40
CA ALA A 21 -6.95 5.86 -6.58
C ALA A 21 -6.09 4.77 -7.23
N SER A 22 -4.76 4.94 -7.20
CA SER A 22 -3.78 3.97 -7.72
C SER A 22 -3.39 2.88 -6.72
N ARG A 23 -3.76 3.00 -5.43
CA ARG A 23 -3.34 2.10 -4.34
C ARG A 23 -4.50 1.89 -3.37
N ARG A 24 -5.23 0.79 -3.52
CA ARG A 24 -6.37 0.46 -2.66
C ARG A 24 -5.93 -0.51 -1.56
N TYR A 25 -6.09 -0.11 -0.30
CA TYR A 25 -5.85 -0.95 0.88
C TYR A 25 -7.13 -1.54 1.46
N ALA A 26 -8.29 -1.21 0.88
CA ALA A 26 -9.59 -1.67 1.33
C ALA A 26 -9.62 -3.19 1.52
N ASP A 27 -9.08 -3.94 0.55
CA ASP A 27 -9.09 -5.41 0.61
C ASP A 27 -8.31 -5.96 1.81
N VAL A 28 -7.18 -5.33 2.16
CA VAL A 28 -6.39 -5.69 3.36
C VAL A 28 -7.20 -5.41 4.62
N PHE A 29 -7.86 -4.26 4.68
CA PHE A 29 -8.61 -3.80 5.85
C PHE A 29 -9.81 -4.73 6.10
N LEU A 30 -10.53 -5.06 5.03
CA LEU A 30 -11.69 -5.95 5.05
C LEU A 30 -11.29 -7.38 5.38
N ARG A 31 -10.27 -7.93 4.70
CA ARG A 31 -9.83 -9.32 4.86
C ARG A 31 -9.40 -9.63 6.30
N TYR A 32 -8.68 -8.71 6.94
CA TYR A 32 -8.12 -8.93 8.28
C TYR A 32 -8.90 -8.25 9.40
N GLY A 33 -10.00 -7.56 9.09
CA GLY A 33 -10.80 -6.84 10.09
C GLY A 33 -9.97 -5.81 10.84
N VAL A 34 -9.29 -4.94 10.08
CA VAL A 34 -8.41 -3.89 10.60
C VAL A 34 -8.72 -2.55 9.95
N GLY A 35 -8.57 -1.46 10.69
CA GLY A 35 -8.34 -0.12 10.14
C GLY A 35 -6.89 0.23 10.39
N LEU A 36 -6.16 0.66 9.34
CA LEU A 36 -4.74 0.96 9.43
C LEU A 36 -4.45 2.38 8.96
N ILE A 37 -3.49 3.04 9.61
CA ILE A 37 -2.90 4.29 9.13
C ILE A 37 -1.37 4.27 9.28
N GLY A 38 -0.70 5.14 8.53
CA GLY A 38 0.73 5.44 8.66
C GLY A 38 0.97 6.92 8.97
N PRO A 39 2.23 7.34 9.17
CA PRO A 39 3.43 6.53 8.92
C PRO A 39 3.74 5.61 10.12
N GLY A 40 4.19 4.38 9.85
CA GLY A 40 4.57 3.42 10.89
C GLY A 40 6.07 3.42 11.23
N ASP A 41 6.93 3.89 10.34
CA ASP A 41 8.40 3.89 10.52
C ASP A 41 8.87 4.66 11.77
N ALA A 42 8.09 5.63 12.25
CA ALA A 42 8.34 6.33 13.50
C ALA A 42 8.15 5.45 14.76
N GLY A 43 7.55 4.26 14.65
CA GLY A 43 7.23 3.39 15.79
C GLY A 43 5.87 3.70 16.44
N PRO A 44 5.52 3.06 17.58
CA PRO A 44 4.22 3.24 18.21
C PRO A 44 4.01 4.66 18.77
N TRP A 45 2.75 5.11 18.73
CA TRP A 45 2.32 6.37 19.35
C TRP A 45 2.39 6.27 20.88
N LYS A 46 2.84 7.36 21.52
CA LYS A 46 2.78 7.55 22.98
C LYS A 46 2.45 9.02 23.27
N PRO A 47 1.79 9.33 24.40
CA PRO A 47 1.39 10.71 24.74
C PRO A 47 2.54 11.72 24.80
N GLU A 48 3.78 11.27 25.04
CA GLU A 48 4.96 12.11 25.15
C GLU A 48 5.60 12.47 23.80
N ARG A 49 5.10 11.92 22.69
CA ARG A 49 5.64 12.12 21.33
C ARG A 49 4.98 13.28 20.63
N ASP A 50 5.70 13.89 19.70
CA ASP A 50 5.20 15.01 18.91
C ASP A 50 4.39 14.51 17.70
N ASP A 51 3.34 15.26 17.32
CA ASP A 51 2.54 14.98 16.13
C ASP A 51 3.40 15.09 14.85
N ASP A 52 4.43 15.93 14.84
CA ASP A 52 5.35 16.13 13.70
C ASP A 52 6.17 14.86 13.37
N GLU A 53 6.45 14.01 14.36
CA GLU A 53 7.09 12.70 14.13
C GLU A 53 6.24 11.76 13.24
N PHE A 54 4.95 12.06 13.10
CA PHE A 54 3.97 11.26 12.36
C PHE A 54 3.34 12.02 11.19
N GLU A 55 3.98 13.11 10.73
CA GLU A 55 3.46 14.00 9.67
C GLU A 55 2.11 14.65 10.04
N GLY A 56 1.85 14.83 11.34
CA GLY A 56 0.71 15.54 11.91
C GLY A 56 -0.20 14.69 12.81
N GLY A 57 -1.21 15.33 13.41
CA GLY A 57 -2.00 14.74 14.49
C GLY A 57 -3.03 13.66 14.14
N PHE A 58 -2.97 13.02 12.97
CA PHE A 58 -3.88 11.91 12.67
C PHE A 58 -3.52 10.63 13.41
N VAL A 59 -2.24 10.34 13.67
CA VAL A 59 -1.84 9.18 14.47
C VAL A 59 -2.28 9.33 15.92
N ARG A 60 -2.04 10.50 16.52
CA ARG A 60 -2.54 10.84 17.86
C ARG A 60 -4.05 10.68 17.96
N ARG A 61 -4.82 11.23 17.02
CA ARG A 61 -6.30 11.08 17.00
C ARG A 61 -6.71 9.61 16.91
N PHE A 62 -6.07 8.85 16.02
CA PHE A 62 -6.34 7.43 15.86
C PHE A 62 -6.05 6.61 17.12
N ALA A 63 -4.96 6.94 17.82
CA ALA A 63 -4.50 6.22 19.00
C ALA A 63 -5.25 6.64 20.28
N SER A 64 -5.52 7.93 20.45
CA SER A 64 -6.03 8.50 21.70
C SER A 64 -7.50 8.88 21.68
N GLU A 65 -8.08 9.23 20.53
CA GLU A 65 -9.46 9.76 20.44
C GLU A 65 -10.47 8.75 19.93
N VAL A 66 -10.06 7.83 19.03
CA VAL A 66 -10.93 6.75 18.56
C VAL A 66 -11.19 5.75 19.70
N GLN A 67 -12.46 5.44 19.93
CA GLN A 67 -12.90 4.52 20.97
C GLN A 67 -13.50 3.22 20.42
N VAL A 68 -13.49 2.16 21.22
CA VAL A 68 -14.26 0.94 20.93
C VAL A 68 -15.74 1.30 20.82
N GLY A 69 -16.39 0.83 19.75
CA GLY A 69 -17.78 1.15 19.42
C GLY A 69 -17.95 2.36 18.50
N ASP A 70 -16.90 3.14 18.23
CA ASP A 70 -16.92 4.16 17.19
C ASP A 70 -17.10 3.53 15.80
N VAL A 71 -17.55 4.34 14.85
CA VAL A 71 -17.82 3.94 13.47
C VAL A 71 -16.73 4.47 12.56
N PHE A 72 -16.18 3.58 11.74
CA PHE A 72 -15.31 3.92 10.63
C PHE A 72 -16.07 3.84 9.31
N LEU A 73 -15.87 4.84 8.46
CA LEU A 73 -16.27 4.85 7.06
C LEU A 73 -15.05 4.65 6.19
N LEU A 74 -15.00 3.54 5.46
CA LEU A 74 -13.88 3.21 4.59
C LEU A 74 -14.01 3.95 3.27
N ARG A 75 -13.31 5.08 3.17
CA ARG A 75 -13.47 6.06 2.11
C ARG A 75 -12.62 5.73 0.87
N THR A 76 -13.23 5.82 -0.32
CA THR A 76 -12.56 5.61 -1.62
C THR A 76 -12.48 6.88 -2.50
N GLY A 77 -13.02 8.00 -2.04
CA GLY A 77 -12.99 9.30 -2.73
C GLY A 77 -13.37 10.45 -1.80
N ILE A 78 -13.66 11.64 -2.32
CA ILE A 78 -14.09 12.78 -1.47
C ILE A 78 -15.57 12.70 -1.05
N SER A 79 -16.34 11.81 -1.67
CA SER A 79 -17.78 11.63 -1.47
C SER A 79 -18.22 10.15 -1.51
N LYS A 80 -17.28 9.20 -1.43
CA LYS A 80 -17.58 7.77 -1.61
C LYS A 80 -17.01 6.90 -0.50
N ILE A 81 -17.74 5.85 -0.16
CA ILE A 81 -17.33 4.81 0.79
C ILE A 81 -17.56 3.42 0.19
N SER A 82 -16.75 2.46 0.62
CA SER A 82 -16.86 1.04 0.24
C SER A 82 -17.28 0.12 1.39
N ALA A 83 -17.16 0.59 2.64
CA ALA A 83 -17.55 -0.17 3.81
C ALA A 83 -17.87 0.73 5.01
N VAL A 84 -18.66 0.19 5.93
CA VAL A 84 -18.92 0.76 7.26
C VAL A 84 -18.39 -0.24 8.29
N GLY A 85 -17.68 0.23 9.32
CA GLY A 85 -17.08 -0.64 10.32
C GLY A 85 -17.28 -0.15 11.74
N ILE A 86 -17.35 -1.08 12.68
CA ILE A 86 -17.37 -0.77 14.13
C ILE A 86 -16.01 -1.11 14.72
N VAL A 87 -15.40 -0.15 15.39
CA VAL A 87 -14.14 -0.31 16.11
C VAL A 87 -14.32 -1.32 17.24
N ALA A 88 -13.49 -2.35 17.25
CA ALA A 88 -13.61 -3.53 18.09
C ALA A 88 -12.41 -3.75 19.03
N SER A 89 -11.40 -2.87 19.00
CA SER A 89 -10.26 -2.91 19.92
C SER A 89 -9.74 -1.53 20.30
N ASP A 90 -8.95 -1.51 21.36
CA ASP A 90 -8.02 -0.42 21.65
C ASP A 90 -6.94 -0.29 20.56
N TYR A 91 -6.08 0.72 20.70
CA TYR A 91 -4.99 1.01 19.76
C TYR A 91 -3.98 -0.13 19.77
N LEU A 92 -3.55 -0.53 18.58
CA LEU A 92 -2.56 -1.56 18.38
C LEU A 92 -1.45 -1.03 17.47
N TYR A 93 -0.25 -1.55 17.67
CA TYR A 93 0.87 -1.38 16.75
C TYR A 93 1.25 -2.76 16.21
N LEU A 94 1.00 -3.00 14.92
CA LEU A 94 1.01 -4.32 14.29
C LEU A 94 2.09 -4.44 13.22
N ASN A 95 3.23 -5.05 13.57
CA ASN A 95 4.39 -5.22 12.68
C ASN A 95 4.11 -6.05 11.43
N GLN A 96 3.08 -6.90 11.42
CA GLN A 96 2.67 -7.61 10.21
C GLN A 96 2.16 -6.69 9.08
N PHE A 97 1.92 -5.41 9.37
CA PHE A 97 1.50 -4.38 8.40
C PHE A 97 2.57 -3.29 8.20
N ASP A 98 3.83 -3.61 8.47
CA ASP A 98 4.97 -2.76 8.21
C ASP A 98 5.26 -2.59 6.70
N ASP A 99 4.72 -3.41 5.81
CA ASP A 99 4.83 -3.19 4.36
C ASP A 99 3.54 -3.58 3.65
N VAL A 100 2.54 -2.68 3.74
CA VAL A 100 1.30 -2.80 2.98
C VAL A 100 1.48 -2.07 1.66
N SER A 101 1.91 -2.81 0.63
CA SER A 101 2.11 -2.26 -0.71
C SER A 101 3.10 -1.08 -0.74
N GLY A 102 4.19 -1.20 0.00
CA GLY A 102 5.24 -0.21 0.12
C GLY A 102 5.02 0.81 1.24
N TRP A 103 4.00 0.67 2.08
CA TRP A 103 3.71 1.61 3.16
C TRP A 103 3.68 0.95 4.53
N ASP A 104 4.34 1.62 5.47
CA ASP A 104 4.34 1.26 6.89
C ASP A 104 2.98 1.68 7.50
N LEU A 105 2.03 0.74 7.58
CA LEU A 105 0.66 0.94 8.08
C LEU A 105 0.43 0.21 9.41
N GLN A 106 1.35 0.37 10.35
CA GLN A 106 1.37 -0.40 11.61
C GLN A 106 0.39 0.11 12.67
N HIS A 107 -0.10 1.35 12.56
CA HIS A 107 -1.08 1.89 13.51
C HIS A 107 -2.46 1.31 13.21
N ALA A 108 -2.95 0.46 14.12
CA ALA A 108 -4.10 -0.38 13.86
C ALA A 108 -5.22 -0.26 14.90
N ARG A 109 -6.43 -0.51 14.43
CA ARG A 109 -7.61 -0.88 15.23
C ARG A 109 -8.19 -2.14 14.64
N ARG A 110 -8.68 -3.07 15.47
CA ARG A 110 -9.55 -4.13 14.99
C ARG A 110 -10.91 -3.54 14.66
N VAL A 111 -11.48 -3.92 13.53
CA VAL A 111 -12.74 -3.38 13.02
C VAL A 111 -13.58 -4.51 12.49
N ARG A 112 -14.85 -4.54 12.88
CA ARG A 112 -15.85 -5.38 12.24
C ARG A 112 -16.40 -4.63 11.04
N TRP A 113 -15.98 -5.00 9.84
CA TRP A 113 -16.40 -4.35 8.62
C TRP A 113 -17.68 -4.99 8.05
N CYS A 114 -18.56 -4.14 7.53
CA CYS A 114 -19.60 -4.50 6.59
C CYS A 114 -19.25 -3.88 5.24
N SER A 115 -18.80 -4.73 4.31
CA SER A 115 -18.58 -4.32 2.93
C SER A 115 -19.90 -3.98 2.28
N LEU A 116 -19.94 -2.86 1.56
CA LEU A 116 -21.09 -2.51 0.75
C LEU A 116 -21.05 -3.32 -0.56
N PRO A 117 -22.20 -3.77 -1.09
CA PRO A 117 -22.26 -4.43 -2.39
C PRO A 117 -21.70 -3.56 -3.51
N ASP A 118 -22.00 -2.26 -3.45
CA ASP A 118 -21.50 -1.22 -4.35
C ASP A 118 -21.04 -0.02 -3.52
N GLU A 119 -20.12 0.78 -4.06
CA GLU A 119 -19.71 2.03 -3.39
C GLU A 119 -20.91 2.95 -3.17
N TYR A 120 -21.09 3.42 -1.95
CA TYR A 120 -22.10 4.43 -1.65
C TYR A 120 -21.53 5.82 -1.95
N SER A 121 -22.29 6.62 -2.70
CA SER A 121 -21.94 8.00 -3.06
C SER A 121 -22.85 8.98 -2.33
N PHE A 122 -22.25 9.90 -1.60
CA PHE A 122 -22.93 11.04 -0.99
C PHE A 122 -23.19 12.14 -2.02
N ASN A 123 -24.16 13.01 -1.77
CA ASN A 123 -24.59 14.05 -2.71
C ASN A 123 -23.56 15.17 -2.92
N GLY A 124 -22.51 15.22 -2.10
CA GLY A 124 -21.43 16.19 -2.20
C GLY A 124 -20.11 15.70 -1.60
N PRO A 125 -19.06 16.54 -1.61
CA PRO A 125 -17.74 16.21 -1.07
C PRO A 125 -17.72 16.24 0.47
N VAL A 126 -18.48 15.34 1.09
CA VAL A 126 -18.69 15.27 2.55
C VAL A 126 -17.42 15.02 3.37
N PHE A 127 -16.33 14.60 2.72
CA PHE A 127 -15.03 14.38 3.36
C PHE A 127 -14.03 15.54 3.14
N GLY A 128 -14.44 16.60 2.43
CA GLY A 128 -13.59 17.73 2.08
C GLY A 128 -12.78 17.50 0.81
N ALA A 129 -12.08 18.55 0.34
CA ALA A 129 -11.30 18.51 -0.90
C ALA A 129 -9.99 17.71 -0.78
N ASN A 130 -9.31 17.83 0.37
CA ASN A 130 -8.08 17.10 0.71
C ASN A 130 -8.26 16.38 2.06
N PRO A 131 -9.11 15.34 2.11
CA PRO A 131 -9.38 14.61 3.34
C PRO A 131 -8.09 14.02 3.94
N PRO A 132 -7.86 14.18 5.25
CA PRO A 132 -6.74 13.51 5.91
C PRO A 132 -6.92 11.99 5.92
N ARG A 133 -5.86 11.25 6.31
CA ARG A 133 -5.90 9.79 6.47
C ARG A 133 -6.99 9.33 7.43
N LEU A 134 -7.23 10.13 8.46
CA LEU A 134 -8.29 9.96 9.45
C LEU A 134 -8.82 11.33 9.89
N SER A 135 -10.14 11.47 9.97
CA SER A 135 -10.78 12.55 10.73
C SER A 135 -12.16 12.16 11.21
N ARG A 136 -12.61 12.79 12.29
CA ARG A 136 -14.02 12.74 12.69
C ARG A 136 -14.85 13.50 11.66
N THR A 137 -16.04 12.98 11.35
CA THR A 137 -17.01 13.69 10.51
C THR A 137 -18.10 14.31 11.37
N GLN A 138 -18.55 15.50 10.97
CA GLN A 138 -19.71 16.19 11.54
C GLN A 138 -20.79 16.45 10.48
N SER A 139 -20.64 15.89 9.27
CA SER A 139 -21.63 16.04 8.19
C SER A 139 -22.92 15.36 8.60
N GLU A 140 -24.02 16.12 8.66
CA GLU A 140 -25.34 15.60 9.02
C GLU A 140 -25.80 14.47 8.08
N GLU A 141 -25.54 14.60 6.77
CA GLU A 141 -25.84 13.56 5.78
C GLU A 141 -25.11 12.24 6.11
N VAL A 142 -23.84 12.35 6.50
CA VAL A 142 -23.03 11.18 6.87
C VAL A 142 -23.51 10.56 8.18
N LEU A 143 -23.83 11.39 9.17
CA LEU A 143 -24.33 10.93 10.47
C LEU A 143 -25.69 10.24 10.34
N ASP A 144 -26.62 10.80 9.57
CA ASP A 144 -27.91 10.19 9.24
C ASP A 144 -27.74 8.86 8.52
N TYR A 145 -26.88 8.81 7.49
CA TYR A 145 -26.59 7.58 6.78
C TYR A 145 -26.08 6.48 7.72
N VAL A 146 -25.12 6.81 8.59
CA VAL A 146 -24.54 5.85 9.56
C VAL A 146 -25.59 5.35 10.54
N ASP A 147 -26.42 6.24 11.09
CA ASP A 147 -27.47 5.84 12.03
C ASP A 147 -28.48 4.89 11.35
N ARG A 148 -28.96 5.23 10.15
CA ARG A 148 -29.85 4.34 9.39
C ARG A 148 -29.18 3.02 9.04
N PHE A 149 -27.91 3.04 8.60
CA PHE A 149 -27.18 1.84 8.22
C PHE A 149 -27.00 0.88 9.41
N LEU A 150 -26.62 1.39 10.58
CA LEU A 150 -26.41 0.58 11.77
C LEU A 150 -27.71 -0.02 12.33
N ASN A 151 -28.85 0.66 12.13
CA ASN A 151 -30.15 0.19 12.58
C ASN A 151 -30.89 -0.67 11.53
N SER A 152 -30.31 -0.83 10.33
CA SER A 152 -30.89 -1.63 9.24
C SER A 152 -30.33 -3.05 9.22
N PRO A 153 -31.15 -4.11 9.07
CA PRO A 153 -30.67 -5.46 8.84
C PRO A 153 -29.85 -5.59 7.54
N PRO A 154 -28.82 -6.46 7.49
CA PRO A 154 -28.35 -7.33 8.56
C PRO A 154 -27.46 -6.62 9.59
N THR A 155 -27.66 -6.89 10.88
CA THR A 155 -26.86 -6.29 11.98
C THR A 155 -25.88 -7.28 12.64
N HIS A 156 -25.89 -8.56 12.25
CA HIS A 156 -25.07 -9.60 12.88
C HIS A 156 -23.56 -9.37 12.72
N TRP A 157 -23.13 -8.66 11.68
CA TRP A 157 -21.72 -8.30 11.47
C TRP A 157 -21.18 -7.40 12.60
N GLN A 158 -22.04 -6.61 13.25
CA GLN A 158 -21.66 -5.69 14.32
C GLN A 158 -21.12 -6.40 15.57
N THR A 159 -21.49 -7.66 15.75
CA THR A 159 -21.06 -8.52 16.86
C THR A 159 -20.33 -9.77 16.39
N GLY A 160 -20.11 -9.90 15.08
CA GLY A 160 -19.41 -11.04 14.47
C GLY A 160 -17.98 -11.22 15.00
N ALA A 161 -17.47 -12.43 14.86
CA ALA A 161 -16.08 -12.73 15.17
C ALA A 161 -15.15 -11.93 14.26
N LEU A 162 -14.04 -11.43 14.82
CA LEU A 162 -13.01 -10.77 14.04
C LEU A 162 -12.21 -11.82 13.25
N PRO A 163 -11.83 -11.53 11.99
CA PRO A 163 -10.91 -12.38 11.23
C PRO A 163 -9.57 -12.58 11.96
N ALA A 164 -8.83 -13.63 11.62
CA ALA A 164 -7.46 -13.79 12.10
C ALA A 164 -6.55 -12.71 11.48
N LEU A 165 -5.56 -12.25 12.25
CA LEU A 165 -4.49 -11.41 11.69
C LEU A 165 -3.52 -12.28 10.89
N PRO A 166 -2.86 -11.73 9.85
CA PRO A 166 -1.78 -12.45 9.20
C PRO A 166 -0.60 -12.58 10.18
N ALA A 167 0.17 -13.65 10.01
CA ALA A 167 1.44 -13.79 10.71
C ALA A 167 2.40 -12.67 10.26
N GLU A 168 3.25 -12.21 11.16
CA GLU A 168 4.37 -11.34 10.79
C GLU A 168 5.31 -12.12 9.88
N GLU A 169 5.57 -11.58 8.70
CA GLU A 169 6.49 -12.20 7.76
C GLU A 169 7.93 -11.98 8.23
N PRO A 170 8.73 -13.06 8.36
CA PRO A 170 10.10 -12.95 8.85
C PRO A 170 11.01 -12.24 7.84
N PRO A 171 12.08 -11.60 8.31
CA PRO A 171 13.12 -11.05 7.44
C PRO A 171 13.75 -12.15 6.59
N LEU A 172 14.32 -11.76 5.45
CA LEU A 172 15.15 -12.67 4.66
C LEU A 172 16.45 -12.95 5.43
N GLU A 173 16.65 -14.22 5.82
CA GLU A 173 17.78 -14.64 6.67
C GLU A 173 19.14 -14.40 5.98
N GLU A 174 19.25 -14.76 4.70
CA GLU A 174 20.48 -14.59 3.93
C GLU A 174 20.20 -13.77 2.67
N VAL A 175 20.76 -12.56 2.62
CA VAL A 175 20.75 -11.74 1.41
C VAL A 175 21.80 -12.28 0.44
N PRO A 176 21.45 -12.61 -0.82
CA PRO A 176 22.42 -13.07 -1.81
C PRO A 176 23.60 -12.11 -1.93
N THR A 177 24.84 -12.63 -1.92
CA THR A 177 26.06 -11.81 -1.89
C THR A 177 26.09 -10.73 -2.97
N ALA A 178 25.61 -11.05 -4.18
CA ALA A 178 25.54 -10.10 -5.28
C ALA A 178 24.61 -8.89 -5.02
N LEU A 179 23.63 -9.03 -4.13
CA LEU A 179 22.64 -8.00 -3.79
C LEU A 179 22.98 -7.21 -2.52
N GLN A 180 23.92 -7.68 -1.69
CA GLN A 180 24.24 -7.07 -0.40
C GLN A 180 24.63 -5.59 -0.53
N GLY A 181 25.47 -5.25 -1.53
CA GLY A 181 25.87 -3.87 -1.78
C GLY A 181 24.69 -2.98 -2.18
N LEU A 182 23.77 -3.49 -3.01
CA LEU A 182 22.61 -2.72 -3.43
C LEU A 182 21.60 -2.51 -2.30
N VAL A 183 21.42 -3.51 -1.44
CA VAL A 183 20.59 -3.41 -0.23
C VAL A 183 21.15 -2.39 0.75
N ALA A 184 22.47 -2.36 0.93
CA ALA A 184 23.12 -1.33 1.76
C ALA A 184 22.86 0.08 1.19
N VAL A 185 23.09 0.28 -0.11
CA VAL A 185 22.81 1.56 -0.78
C VAL A 185 21.33 1.96 -0.67
N ALA A 186 20.39 1.01 -0.82
CA ALA A 186 18.96 1.28 -0.68
C ALA A 186 18.61 1.80 0.72
N ASN A 187 19.19 1.21 1.77
CA ASN A 187 18.96 1.64 3.15
C ASN A 187 19.52 3.04 3.41
N ASP A 188 20.77 3.29 3.02
CA ASP A 188 21.41 4.60 3.21
C ASP A 188 20.68 5.69 2.43
N PHE A 189 20.24 5.37 1.21
CA PHE A 189 19.54 6.31 0.33
C PHE A 189 18.18 6.73 0.89
N LEU A 190 17.40 5.80 1.43
CA LEU A 190 16.11 6.14 2.05
C LEU A 190 16.26 7.06 3.26
N LEU A 191 17.31 6.89 4.06
CA LEU A 191 17.59 7.79 5.18
C LEU A 191 17.88 9.21 4.68
N LEU A 192 18.68 9.34 3.63
CA LEU A 192 19.02 10.64 3.05
C LEU A 192 17.78 11.35 2.46
N LEU A 193 16.87 10.60 1.83
CA LEU A 193 15.64 11.15 1.23
C LEU A 193 14.61 11.66 2.24
N ARG A 194 14.70 11.22 3.50
CA ARG A 194 13.87 11.77 4.59
C ARG A 194 14.27 13.20 4.94
N ASP A 195 15.54 13.56 4.76
CA ASP A 195 16.01 14.92 4.90
C ASP A 195 15.73 15.73 3.62
N ARG A 196 14.45 16.10 3.44
CA ARG A 196 14.02 16.90 2.29
C ARG A 196 14.71 18.26 2.21
N GLN A 197 15.17 18.80 3.34
CA GLN A 197 15.84 20.09 3.37
C GLN A 197 17.28 19.98 2.83
N ALA A 198 17.99 18.90 3.15
CA ALA A 198 19.33 18.65 2.62
C ALA A 198 19.30 18.12 1.18
N PHE A 199 18.32 17.28 0.83
CA PHE A 199 18.28 16.61 -0.46
C PHE A 199 17.66 17.45 -1.59
N GLY A 200 16.65 18.26 -1.27
CA GLY A 200 15.91 19.04 -2.27
C GLY A 200 14.90 18.20 -3.05
N GLU A 201 15.04 18.12 -4.37
CA GLU A 201 14.12 17.38 -5.23
C GLU A 201 14.36 15.87 -5.17
N HIS A 202 13.27 15.10 -5.22
CA HIS A 202 13.39 13.65 -5.28
C HIS A 202 13.97 13.19 -6.63
N PRO A 203 14.68 12.04 -6.65
CA PRO A 203 15.28 11.50 -7.86
C PRO A 203 14.21 11.23 -8.94
N SER A 204 14.61 11.47 -10.18
CA SER A 204 13.84 11.13 -11.36
C SER A 204 13.73 9.60 -11.56
N GLU A 205 12.81 9.20 -12.43
CA GLU A 205 12.65 7.79 -12.82
C GLU A 205 13.92 7.24 -13.46
N ASP A 206 14.58 8.04 -14.31
CA ASP A 206 15.82 7.66 -14.99
C ASP A 206 16.99 7.49 -14.00
N GLU A 207 17.06 8.33 -12.96
CA GLU A 207 18.03 8.15 -11.86
C GLU A 207 17.76 6.85 -11.08
N MET A 208 16.50 6.54 -10.76
CA MET A 208 16.16 5.28 -10.09
C MET A 208 16.48 4.06 -10.97
N ILE A 209 16.28 4.15 -12.29
CA ILE A 209 16.68 3.12 -13.23
C ILE A 209 18.21 2.92 -13.21
N ALA A 210 18.96 4.01 -13.30
CA ALA A 210 20.42 3.95 -13.39
C ALA A 210 21.07 3.48 -12.08
N HIS A 211 20.56 3.93 -10.93
CA HIS A 211 21.16 3.67 -9.63
C HIS A 211 20.70 2.37 -8.98
N PHE A 212 19.50 1.88 -9.32
CA PHE A 212 18.95 0.70 -8.69
C PHE A 212 18.55 -0.40 -9.68
N VAL A 213 17.71 -0.10 -10.68
CA VAL A 213 17.13 -1.15 -11.53
C VAL A 213 18.19 -1.85 -12.37
N VAL A 214 19.08 -1.11 -13.03
CA VAL A 214 20.15 -1.70 -13.86
C VAL A 214 21.17 -2.46 -12.99
N PRO A 215 21.70 -1.91 -11.88
CA PRO A 215 22.56 -2.67 -10.96
C PRO A 215 21.88 -3.92 -10.38
N PHE A 216 20.59 -3.86 -10.06
CA PHE A 216 19.81 -5.00 -9.58
C PHE A 216 19.80 -6.13 -10.61
N LEU A 217 19.48 -5.82 -11.87
CA LEU A 217 19.50 -6.80 -12.95
C LEU A 217 20.90 -7.38 -13.18
N GLY A 218 21.93 -6.55 -13.12
CA GLY A 218 23.32 -6.99 -13.18
C GLY A 218 23.68 -7.99 -12.08
N ALA A 219 23.28 -7.71 -10.84
CA ALA A 219 23.45 -8.60 -9.69
C ALA A 219 22.66 -9.93 -9.83
N LEU A 220 21.55 -9.92 -10.57
CA LEU A 220 20.79 -11.13 -10.93
C LEU A 220 21.32 -11.88 -12.17
N GLY A 221 22.48 -11.46 -12.71
CA GLY A 221 23.19 -12.16 -13.79
C GLY A 221 22.83 -11.70 -15.21
N TRP A 222 22.10 -10.60 -15.36
CA TRP A 222 21.84 -10.02 -16.69
C TRP A 222 23.05 -9.22 -17.17
N PRO A 223 23.65 -9.56 -18.33
CA PRO A 223 24.77 -8.81 -18.85
C PRO A 223 24.30 -7.50 -19.50
N PRO A 224 25.12 -6.43 -19.50
CA PRO A 224 24.71 -5.10 -19.96
C PRO A 224 24.13 -5.08 -21.39
N GLU A 225 24.67 -5.86 -22.32
CA GLU A 225 24.17 -5.92 -23.70
C GLU A 225 22.77 -6.54 -23.82
N ARG A 226 22.28 -7.24 -22.79
CA ARG A 226 20.92 -7.80 -22.71
C ARG A 226 19.97 -6.99 -21.84
N ILE A 227 20.43 -5.88 -21.27
CA ILE A 227 19.59 -4.90 -20.59
C ILE A 227 19.43 -3.72 -21.55
N ALA A 228 18.19 -3.33 -21.86
CA ALA A 228 17.91 -2.18 -22.70
C ALA A 228 17.06 -1.17 -21.95
N VAL A 229 17.57 0.05 -21.85
CA VAL A 229 16.85 1.20 -21.27
C VAL A 229 16.18 1.97 -22.41
N LYS A 230 14.92 2.35 -22.25
CA LYS A 230 14.08 3.05 -23.25
C LYS A 230 13.93 2.32 -24.60
N TRP A 231 14.06 1.00 -24.63
CA TRP A 231 13.87 0.23 -25.87
C TRP A 231 12.39 0.19 -26.26
N ARG A 232 12.04 0.76 -27.42
CA ARG A 232 10.64 0.93 -27.87
C ARG A 232 9.76 1.65 -26.83
N HIS A 233 10.32 2.66 -26.17
CA HIS A 233 9.67 3.44 -25.11
C HIS A 233 9.37 2.68 -23.80
N ILE A 234 9.79 1.42 -23.69
CA ILE A 234 9.78 0.68 -22.43
C ILE A 234 10.93 1.17 -21.55
N ASP A 235 10.67 1.51 -20.30
CA ASP A 235 11.70 1.99 -19.36
C ASP A 235 12.90 1.05 -19.29
N VAL A 236 12.69 -0.23 -18.96
CA VAL A 236 13.72 -1.26 -19.03
C VAL A 236 13.15 -2.57 -19.57
N ALA A 237 13.87 -3.20 -20.51
CA ALA A 237 13.57 -4.54 -21.00
C ALA A 237 14.83 -5.41 -20.92
N VAL A 238 14.66 -6.68 -20.52
CA VAL A 238 15.74 -7.68 -20.54
C VAL A 238 15.49 -8.77 -21.57
N PHE A 239 16.55 -9.30 -22.17
CA PHE A 239 16.48 -10.19 -23.33
C PHE A 239 17.23 -11.51 -23.11
N ARG A 240 16.56 -12.65 -23.37
CA ARG A 240 17.19 -13.99 -23.25
C ARG A 240 18.28 -14.25 -24.27
N ALA A 241 18.26 -13.54 -25.40
CA ALA A 241 19.23 -13.64 -26.46
C ALA A 241 19.33 -12.33 -27.24
N LEU A 242 20.40 -12.18 -28.01
CA LEU A 242 20.51 -11.14 -29.04
C LEU A 242 20.06 -11.73 -30.40
N PRO A 243 19.53 -10.93 -31.33
CA PRO A 243 19.29 -9.48 -31.23
C PRO A 243 18.12 -9.11 -30.31
N ARG A 244 18.03 -7.83 -29.93
CA ARG A 244 16.95 -7.29 -29.08
C ARG A 244 15.64 -7.19 -29.88
N THR A 245 14.88 -8.28 -29.90
CA THR A 245 13.56 -8.39 -30.57
C THR A 245 12.46 -8.73 -29.55
N PRO A 246 11.17 -8.51 -29.89
CA PRO A 246 10.05 -8.92 -29.03
C PRO A 246 10.09 -10.40 -28.64
N GLU A 247 10.50 -11.28 -29.56
CA GLU A 247 10.60 -12.73 -29.33
C GLU A 247 11.64 -13.05 -28.25
N ASN A 248 12.78 -12.34 -28.29
CA ASN A 248 13.88 -12.51 -27.34
C ASN A 248 13.68 -11.74 -26.03
N CYS A 249 12.75 -10.78 -25.98
CA CYS A 249 12.41 -10.07 -24.75
C CYS A 249 11.90 -11.07 -23.71
N HIS A 250 12.37 -10.95 -22.48
CA HIS A 250 12.00 -11.85 -21.38
C HIS A 250 11.02 -11.18 -20.41
N LEU A 251 11.31 -9.95 -20.02
CA LEU A 251 10.62 -9.21 -18.98
C LEU A 251 10.60 -7.73 -19.36
N VAL A 252 9.47 -7.09 -19.07
CA VAL A 252 9.26 -5.65 -19.23
C VAL A 252 9.22 -5.04 -17.84
N ILE A 253 9.93 -3.94 -17.64
CA ILE A 253 9.99 -3.23 -16.36
C ILE A 253 9.58 -1.79 -16.61
N GLU A 254 8.59 -1.32 -15.85
CA GLU A 254 8.17 0.08 -15.80
C GLU A 254 8.59 0.68 -14.46
N ALA A 255 9.33 1.78 -14.53
CA ALA A 255 9.81 2.48 -13.36
C ALA A 255 8.89 3.66 -13.02
N LYS A 256 8.82 4.02 -11.74
CA LYS A 256 8.17 5.22 -11.26
C LYS A 256 9.07 5.96 -10.29
N ARG A 257 8.75 7.24 -10.09
CA ARG A 257 9.43 8.05 -9.07
C ARG A 257 9.25 7.41 -7.70
N LEU A 258 10.28 7.52 -6.88
CA LEU A 258 10.23 7.03 -5.52
C LEU A 258 9.03 7.62 -4.75
N GLY A 259 8.27 6.76 -4.09
CA GLY A 259 7.08 7.16 -3.32
C GLY A 259 5.79 7.25 -4.13
N ALA A 260 5.87 7.40 -5.46
CA ALA A 260 4.70 7.30 -6.32
C ALA A 260 4.13 5.88 -6.27
N GLY A 261 2.80 5.77 -6.36
CA GLY A 261 2.07 4.54 -6.66
C GLY A 261 2.77 3.60 -7.64
N VAL A 262 3.45 2.52 -7.23
CA VAL A 262 4.03 1.57 -8.22
C VAL A 262 2.91 0.79 -8.93
N GLU A 263 1.79 0.60 -8.26
CA GLU A 263 0.60 -0.09 -8.75
C GLU A 263 -0.08 0.67 -9.91
N GLY A 264 0.01 2.00 -9.92
CA GLY A 264 -0.49 2.82 -11.03
C GLY A 264 0.29 2.63 -12.35
N ALA A 265 1.49 2.06 -12.27
CA ALA A 265 2.35 1.79 -13.42
C ALA A 265 1.95 0.53 -14.20
N LEU A 266 1.14 -0.35 -13.61
CA LEU A 266 0.79 -1.64 -14.21
C LEU A 266 0.07 -1.49 -15.55
N GLU A 267 -0.88 -0.55 -15.65
CA GLU A 267 -1.64 -0.34 -16.89
C GLU A 267 -0.75 0.15 -18.04
N GLN A 268 0.23 1.00 -17.73
CA GLN A 268 1.23 1.43 -18.71
C GLN A 268 2.09 0.26 -19.18
N ALA A 269 2.56 -0.57 -18.24
CA ALA A 269 3.35 -1.75 -18.56
C ALA A 269 2.58 -2.81 -19.39
N LYS A 270 1.30 -3.05 -19.07
CA LYS A 270 0.38 -3.87 -19.89
C LYS A 270 0.26 -3.32 -21.31
N GLY A 271 0.21 -2.00 -21.45
CA GLY A 271 0.23 -1.30 -22.74
C GLY A 271 1.44 -1.69 -23.61
N TYR A 272 2.63 -1.75 -23.01
CA TYR A 272 3.82 -2.19 -23.75
C TYR A 272 3.75 -3.66 -24.16
N VAL A 273 3.35 -4.56 -23.25
CA VAL A 273 3.23 -5.99 -23.56
C VAL A 273 2.27 -6.20 -24.74
N LYS A 274 1.13 -5.48 -24.74
CA LYS A 274 0.20 -5.47 -25.87
C LYS A 274 0.85 -4.97 -27.16
N ALA A 275 1.62 -3.88 -27.10
CA ALA A 275 2.33 -3.34 -28.26
C ALA A 275 3.46 -4.24 -28.77
N LEU A 276 4.08 -5.05 -27.91
CA LEU A 276 5.07 -6.05 -28.30
C LEU A 276 4.45 -7.24 -29.04
N GLY A 277 3.15 -7.51 -28.84
CA GLY A 277 2.46 -8.65 -29.45
C GLY A 277 2.91 -10.00 -28.90
N GLN A 278 3.63 -10.02 -27.79
CA GLN A 278 4.18 -11.22 -27.15
C GLN A 278 3.82 -11.17 -25.66
N PRO A 279 3.25 -12.23 -25.07
CA PRO A 279 2.93 -12.26 -23.65
C PRO A 279 4.22 -12.24 -22.83
N ARG A 280 4.37 -11.24 -21.95
CA ARG A 280 5.53 -11.07 -21.08
C ARG A 280 5.09 -10.67 -19.69
N ASP A 281 5.75 -11.27 -18.71
CA ASP A 281 5.63 -10.83 -17.33
C ASP A 281 6.15 -9.40 -17.20
N VAL A 282 5.60 -8.70 -16.21
CA VAL A 282 5.86 -7.28 -15.98
C VAL A 282 6.39 -7.10 -14.57
N VAL A 283 7.37 -6.20 -14.43
CA VAL A 283 7.75 -5.67 -13.12
C VAL A 283 7.44 -4.19 -13.08
N VAL A 284 6.82 -3.74 -12.00
CA VAL A 284 6.71 -2.33 -11.67
C VAL A 284 7.64 -2.04 -10.51
N THR A 285 8.34 -0.91 -10.56
CA THR A 285 9.32 -0.57 -9.53
C THR A 285 9.49 0.92 -9.36
N ASP A 286 9.97 1.32 -8.19
CA ASP A 286 10.51 2.66 -7.96
C ASP A 286 12.02 2.64 -7.66
N GLY A 287 12.69 1.52 -8.01
CA GLY A 287 14.09 1.25 -7.72
C GLY A 287 14.33 0.55 -6.38
N ILE A 288 13.46 0.74 -5.38
CA ILE A 288 13.60 0.12 -4.05
C ILE A 288 12.59 -1.02 -3.88
N ARG A 289 11.35 -0.79 -4.30
CA ARG A 289 10.25 -1.75 -4.24
C ARG A 289 10.02 -2.31 -5.63
N TYR A 290 9.86 -3.62 -5.71
CA TYR A 290 9.67 -4.35 -6.96
C TYR A 290 8.45 -5.24 -6.80
N ARG A 291 7.52 -5.17 -7.76
CA ARG A 291 6.40 -6.10 -7.82
C ARG A 291 6.32 -6.70 -9.21
N MET A 292 6.25 -8.02 -9.26
CA MET A 292 6.12 -8.79 -10.49
C MET A 292 4.69 -9.26 -10.70
N TYR A 293 4.24 -9.20 -11.94
CA TYR A 293 2.91 -9.60 -12.39
C TYR A 293 3.04 -10.60 -13.53
N SER A 294 2.25 -11.68 -13.48
CA SER A 294 2.30 -12.71 -14.51
C SER A 294 1.31 -12.46 -15.63
N CYS A 295 1.79 -12.43 -16.86
CA CYS A 295 0.90 -12.37 -18.03
C CYS A 295 0.05 -13.63 -18.22
N GLN A 296 0.41 -14.75 -17.59
CA GLN A 296 -0.34 -16.00 -17.66
C GLN A 296 -1.57 -16.00 -16.74
N SER A 297 -1.57 -15.13 -15.72
CA SER A 297 -2.63 -15.01 -14.71
C SER A 297 -3.27 -13.63 -14.76
N ASP A 298 -3.54 -13.10 -15.96
CA ASP A 298 -4.16 -11.77 -16.17
C ASP A 298 -3.47 -10.63 -15.38
N PHE A 299 -2.15 -10.70 -15.27
CA PHE A 299 -1.32 -9.77 -14.48
C PHE A 299 -1.72 -9.72 -13.00
N GLU A 300 -2.04 -10.86 -12.40
CA GLU A 300 -2.04 -11.02 -10.94
C GLU A 300 -0.62 -10.85 -10.37
N PRO A 301 -0.48 -10.25 -9.17
CA PRO A 301 0.81 -10.10 -8.52
C PRO A 301 1.34 -11.46 -8.06
N ILE A 302 2.55 -11.83 -8.48
CA ILE A 302 3.15 -13.15 -8.20
C ILE A 302 4.39 -13.09 -7.31
N ALA A 303 5.07 -11.94 -7.23
CA ALA A 303 6.23 -11.77 -6.35
C ALA A 303 6.43 -10.30 -5.99
N TYR A 304 7.07 -10.05 -4.84
CA TYR A 304 7.36 -8.71 -4.32
C TYR A 304 8.69 -8.71 -3.58
N ALA A 305 9.43 -7.60 -3.65
CA ALA A 305 10.56 -7.34 -2.77
C ALA A 305 10.64 -5.85 -2.46
N ASN A 306 11.05 -5.55 -1.23
CA ASN A 306 11.44 -4.22 -0.79
C ASN A 306 12.91 -4.27 -0.38
N LEU A 307 13.80 -3.67 -1.18
CA LEU A 307 15.25 -3.75 -0.93
C LEU A 307 15.67 -3.10 0.38
N ALA A 308 14.88 -2.15 0.90
CA ALA A 308 15.13 -1.53 2.20
C ALA A 308 14.57 -2.33 3.39
N ARG A 309 13.74 -3.35 3.12
CA ARG A 309 13.17 -4.21 4.15
C ARG A 309 12.90 -5.60 3.57
N LEU A 310 13.96 -6.35 3.34
CA LEU A 310 13.85 -7.67 2.72
C LEU A 310 13.16 -8.67 3.64
N LYS A 311 12.06 -9.21 3.15
CA LYS A 311 11.32 -10.31 3.77
C LYS A 311 11.50 -11.59 2.98
N ARG A 312 11.13 -12.73 3.58
CA ARG A 312 11.27 -14.05 2.96
C ARG A 312 10.65 -14.14 1.55
N SER A 313 9.54 -13.46 1.29
CA SER A 313 8.89 -13.38 -0.02
C SER A 313 9.76 -12.79 -1.13
N ALA A 314 10.75 -11.96 -0.78
CA ALA A 314 11.69 -11.38 -1.76
C ALA A 314 12.50 -12.44 -2.51
N ALA A 315 12.75 -13.60 -1.89
CA ALA A 315 13.47 -14.70 -2.54
C ALA A 315 12.77 -15.17 -3.83
N GLN A 316 11.43 -15.23 -3.83
CA GLN A 316 10.66 -15.61 -5.02
C GLN A 316 10.84 -14.61 -6.15
N LEU A 317 10.88 -13.31 -5.84
CA LEU A 317 11.14 -12.27 -6.85
C LEU A 317 12.54 -12.46 -7.44
N PHE A 318 13.56 -12.65 -6.59
CA PHE A 318 14.94 -12.81 -7.04
C PHE A 318 15.08 -14.01 -7.96
N GLU A 319 14.51 -15.16 -7.62
CA GLU A 319 14.52 -16.35 -8.49
C GLU A 319 13.77 -16.10 -9.81
N SER A 320 12.61 -15.44 -9.75
CA SER A 320 11.80 -15.18 -10.96
C SER A 320 12.45 -14.20 -11.92
N MET A 321 13.28 -13.29 -11.41
CA MET A 321 14.00 -12.28 -12.20
C MET A 321 15.42 -12.70 -12.58
N LYS A 322 15.95 -13.82 -12.05
CA LYS A 322 17.28 -14.33 -12.42
C LYS A 322 17.31 -14.73 -13.89
N ARG A 323 18.49 -14.53 -14.49
CA ARG A 323 18.75 -15.05 -15.83
C ARG A 323 18.79 -16.59 -15.76
N SER A 324 17.86 -17.23 -16.46
CA SER A 324 17.91 -18.66 -16.81
C SER A 324 18.81 -18.92 -18.02
#